data_AF-A0A1Y3AVE6-F1
#
_entry.id   AF-A0A1Y3AVE6-F1
#
_cell.length_a   1.000
_cell.length_b   1.000
_cell.length_c   1.000
_cell.angle_alpha   90.00
_cell.angle_beta   90.00
_cell.angle_gamma   90.00
#
_symmetry.space_group_name_H-M   'P 1'
#
loop_
_entity.id
_entity.type
_entity.pdbx_description
1 polymer ?
#
loop_
_entity_poly.entity_id
_entity_poly.type
_entity_poly.pdbx_seq_one_letter_code
_entity_poly.pdbx_strand_id
1 'polypeptide(L)'
;FLSTANFSSRNSSAVDNIPGQESTDLTKLSSEEINKRLMTFFDVPDNWTKEEVKSGRGWRIEELRIKSNSDLHKLWYILYKERNMLMTMEQAAKDEVENMTSPERLVKVEDGMKNIEEVVKERNRAYWQLEVGDSSPAERRKAFRRDIFGRWRMIAC
;
A
#
# COMPACT_ATOMS: atom_id res chain seq x y z
N PHE A 1 -11.05 -45.06 -27.12
CA PHE A 1 -12.12 -44.05 -26.97
C PHE A 1 -11.56 -42.86 -26.21
N LEU A 2 -10.88 -41.96 -26.93
CA LEU A 2 -10.33 -40.72 -26.37
C LEU A 2 -11.39 -39.64 -26.59
N SER A 3 -12.00 -39.14 -25.51
CA SER A 3 -12.85 -37.95 -25.55
C SER A 3 -12.01 -36.75 -25.12
N THR A 4 -11.67 -35.91 -26.08
CA THR A 4 -11.07 -34.60 -25.90
C THR A 4 -12.10 -33.66 -25.29
N ALA A 5 -11.89 -33.20 -24.06
CA ALA A 5 -12.69 -32.13 -23.47
C ALA A 5 -12.33 -30.80 -24.16
N ASN A 6 -13.27 -30.27 -24.93
CA ASN A 6 -13.19 -28.96 -25.57
C ASN A 6 -13.21 -27.86 -24.50
N PHE A 7 -12.08 -27.18 -24.30
CA PHE A 7 -12.03 -25.90 -23.59
C PHE A 7 -12.65 -24.83 -24.52
N SER A 8 -13.96 -24.65 -24.42
CA SER A 8 -14.66 -23.58 -25.12
C SER A 8 -14.41 -22.27 -24.37
N SER A 9 -13.51 -21.47 -24.94
CA SER A 9 -13.42 -20.04 -24.65
C SER A 9 -14.78 -19.39 -24.93
N ARG A 10 -15.44 -18.89 -23.88
CA ARG A 10 -16.59 -17.99 -24.00
C ARG A 10 -16.51 -16.89 -22.94
N ASN A 11 -16.23 -15.70 -23.47
CA ASN A 11 -16.68 -14.36 -23.07
C ASN A 11 -16.17 -13.87 -21.69
N SER A 12 -15.19 -12.96 -21.57
CA SER A 12 -15.10 -11.62 -22.18
C SER A 12 -16.44 -10.90 -22.24
N SER A 13 -16.91 -10.42 -21.09
CA SER A 13 -17.71 -9.18 -20.91
C SER A 13 -18.32 -9.13 -19.51
N ALA A 14 -17.57 -8.56 -18.56
CA ALA A 14 -18.08 -7.83 -17.39
C ALA A 14 -16.88 -7.42 -16.52
N VAL A 15 -15.97 -6.63 -17.11
CA VAL A 15 -15.06 -5.82 -16.31
C VAL A 15 -15.86 -4.54 -16.06
N ASP A 16 -16.46 -4.44 -14.89
CA ASP A 16 -17.17 -3.24 -14.49
C ASP A 16 -16.23 -2.04 -14.64
N ASN A 17 -16.67 -1.07 -15.44
CA ASN A 17 -15.97 0.19 -15.68
C ASN A 17 -15.65 0.85 -14.33
N ILE A 18 -14.37 0.82 -13.93
CA ILE A 18 -13.84 1.70 -12.91
C ILE A 18 -13.68 3.07 -13.58
N PRO A 19 -14.40 4.12 -13.17
CA PRO A 19 -14.21 5.44 -13.75
C PRO A 19 -12.86 5.99 -13.28
N GLY A 20 -11.91 6.10 -14.20
CA GLY A 20 -10.66 6.85 -13.98
C GLY A 20 -9.35 6.07 -14.04
N GLN A 21 -9.15 5.21 -15.04
CA GLN A 21 -7.79 4.85 -15.48
C GLN A 21 -7.57 5.34 -16.91
N GLU A 22 -7.30 6.64 -17.05
CA GLU A 22 -6.59 7.13 -18.23
C GLU A 22 -5.13 6.71 -18.10
N SER A 23 -4.70 5.73 -18.91
CA SER A 23 -3.27 5.50 -19.14
C SER A 23 -2.74 6.66 -19.99
N THR A 24 -2.42 7.78 -19.35
CA THR A 24 -1.81 8.92 -20.02
C THR A 24 -0.36 8.59 -20.31
N ASP A 25 -0.05 8.36 -21.58
CA ASP A 25 1.30 8.26 -22.14
C ASP A 25 2.18 9.38 -21.56
N LEU A 26 3.20 9.04 -20.76
CA LEU A 26 4.02 10.04 -20.03
C LEU A 26 4.76 11.01 -20.97
N THR A 27 4.90 10.63 -22.24
CA THR A 27 5.57 11.36 -23.32
C THR A 27 4.72 12.46 -23.95
N LYS A 28 3.41 12.53 -23.64
CA LYS A 28 2.47 13.52 -24.20
C LYS A 28 2.03 14.60 -23.20
N LEU A 29 2.54 14.57 -21.98
CA LEU A 29 2.18 15.54 -20.95
C LEU A 29 2.81 16.89 -21.25
N SER A 30 2.06 17.96 -21.07
CA SER A 30 2.64 19.31 -21.14
C SER A 30 3.66 19.50 -20.02
N SER A 31 4.61 20.42 -20.22
CA SER A 31 5.58 20.79 -19.18
C SER A 31 4.89 21.23 -17.88
N GLU A 32 3.72 21.86 -17.99
CA GLU A 32 2.92 22.32 -16.85
C GLU A 32 2.33 21.15 -16.05
N GLU A 33 1.80 20.12 -16.72
CA GLU A 33 1.33 18.90 -16.04
C GLU A 33 2.45 18.16 -15.33
N ILE A 34 3.63 18.07 -15.95
CA ILE A 34 4.79 17.41 -15.36
C ILE A 34 5.20 18.14 -14.08
N ASN A 35 5.33 19.47 -14.14
CA ASN A 35 5.64 20.28 -12.97
C ASN A 35 4.58 20.11 -11.88
N LYS A 36 3.29 20.14 -12.22
CA LYS A 36 2.22 19.92 -11.25
C LYS A 36 2.31 18.56 -10.56
N ARG A 37 2.66 17.50 -11.29
CA ARG A 37 2.85 16.16 -10.71
C ARG A 37 4.08 16.10 -9.82
N LEU A 38 5.19 16.73 -10.22
CA LEU A 38 6.41 16.79 -9.40
C LEU A 38 6.21 17.58 -8.11
N MET A 39 5.42 18.65 -8.15
CA MET A 39 5.10 19.44 -6.94
C MET A 39 4.33 18.65 -5.88
N THR A 40 3.79 17.47 -6.19
CA THR A 40 3.16 16.59 -5.19
C THR A 40 4.16 15.92 -4.24
N PHE A 41 5.47 15.94 -4.57
CA PHE A 41 6.54 15.43 -3.70
C PHE A 41 7.04 16.46 -2.69
N PHE A 42 6.57 17.71 -2.75
CA PHE A 42 6.96 18.79 -1.85
C PHE A 42 5.74 19.26 -1.06
N ASP A 43 5.96 19.77 0.16
CA ASP A 43 4.89 20.41 0.93
C ASP A 43 4.50 21.75 0.29
N VAL A 44 3.35 22.29 0.71
CA VAL A 44 2.84 23.58 0.27
C VAL A 44 3.90 24.67 0.51
N PRO A 45 4.16 25.58 -0.46
CA PRO A 45 5.19 26.61 -0.33
C PRO A 45 5.06 27.47 0.95
N ASP A 46 3.83 27.70 1.40
CA ASP A 46 3.54 28.45 2.64
C ASP A 46 4.05 27.76 3.92
N ASN A 47 4.37 26.46 3.86
CA ASN A 47 4.88 25.70 5.00
C ASN A 47 6.42 25.65 5.06
N TRP A 48 7.13 26.03 3.99
CA TRP A 48 8.59 25.94 3.95
C TRP A 48 9.30 26.87 4.96
N THR A 49 8.65 27.97 5.36
CA THR A 49 9.22 28.95 6.28
C THR A 49 8.80 28.75 7.74
N LYS A 50 7.93 27.77 8.03
CA LYS A 50 7.38 27.56 9.37
C LYS A 50 8.28 26.58 10.14
N GLU A 51 8.58 26.91 11.39
CA GLU A 51 9.35 26.02 12.29
C GLU A 51 8.53 24.82 12.79
N GLU A 52 7.20 24.92 12.81
CA GLU A 52 6.33 23.81 13.20
C GLU A 52 5.09 23.76 12.29
N VAL A 53 4.84 22.59 11.70
CA VAL A 53 3.62 22.32 10.92
C VAL A 53 2.65 21.51 11.78
N LYS A 54 1.53 22.13 12.15
CA LYS A 54 0.47 21.48 12.93
C LYS A 54 -0.11 20.29 12.16
N SER A 55 0.09 19.08 12.70
CA SER A 55 -0.47 17.84 12.14
C SER A 55 -1.59 17.30 13.02
N GLY A 56 -2.61 16.71 12.38
CA GLY A 56 -3.74 16.09 13.07
C GLY A 56 -3.38 14.81 13.82
N ARG A 57 -4.41 14.16 14.37
CA ARG A 57 -4.30 12.84 15.01
C ARG A 57 -4.09 11.74 13.96
N GLY A 58 -3.28 10.72 14.27
CA GLY A 58 -3.14 9.53 13.42
C GLY A 58 -4.39 8.64 13.41
N TRP A 59 -4.54 7.82 12.37
CA TRP A 59 -5.70 6.92 12.21
C TRP A 59 -5.72 5.80 13.25
N ARG A 60 -6.86 5.62 13.94
CA ARG A 60 -7.05 4.49 14.87
C ARG A 60 -7.56 3.26 14.12
N ILE A 61 -7.16 2.08 14.58
CA ILE A 61 -7.61 0.81 14.00
C ILE A 61 -9.14 0.66 14.02
N GLU A 62 -9.80 1.12 15.08
CA GLU A 62 -11.26 1.06 15.24
C GLU A 62 -12.01 1.86 14.16
N GLU A 63 -11.50 3.05 13.81
CA GLU A 63 -12.09 3.90 12.76
C GLU A 63 -11.93 3.26 11.38
N LEU A 64 -10.81 2.59 11.14
CA LEU A 64 -10.49 1.93 9.88
C LEU A 64 -11.34 0.66 9.66
N ARG A 65 -11.73 -0.04 10.74
CA ARG A 65 -12.61 -1.21 10.67
C ARG A 65 -14.00 -0.91 10.09
N ILE A 66 -14.48 0.33 10.27
CA ILE A 66 -15.80 0.77 9.80
C ILE A 66 -15.78 1.12 8.30
N LYS A 67 -14.59 1.37 7.72
CA LYS A 67 -14.45 1.79 6.31
C LYS A 67 -14.50 0.64 5.32
N SER A 68 -15.01 0.92 4.12
CA SER A 68 -15.05 -0.01 2.99
C SER A 68 -13.62 -0.33 2.48
N ASN A 69 -13.42 -1.47 1.82
CA ASN A 69 -12.12 -1.83 1.24
C ASN A 69 -11.66 -0.85 0.15
N SER A 70 -12.58 -0.30 -0.63
CA SER A 70 -12.27 0.69 -1.67
C SER A 70 -11.80 2.02 -1.05
N ASP A 71 -12.39 2.45 0.06
CA ASP A 71 -11.96 3.65 0.77
C ASP A 71 -10.62 3.44 1.50
N LEU A 72 -10.38 2.26 2.07
CA LEU A 72 -9.06 1.92 2.63
C LEU A 72 -7.97 1.97 1.57
N HIS A 73 -8.24 1.48 0.36
CA HIS A 73 -7.29 1.53 -0.75
C HIS A 73 -6.99 2.97 -1.19
N LYS A 74 -8.01 3.82 -1.28
CA LYS A 74 -7.81 5.26 -1.56
C LYS A 74 -7.01 5.94 -0.44
N LEU A 75 -7.36 5.65 0.82
CA LEU A 75 -6.67 6.21 1.98
C LEU A 75 -5.20 5.79 2.00
N TRP A 76 -4.91 4.53 1.69
CA TRP A 76 -3.54 4.03 1.56
C TRP A 76 -2.73 4.89 0.58
N TYR A 77 -3.27 5.21 -0.60
CA TYR A 77 -2.57 6.08 -1.56
C TYR A 77 -2.39 7.52 -1.09
N ILE A 78 -3.36 8.06 -0.33
CA ILE A 78 -3.22 9.39 0.26
C ILE A 78 -2.07 9.40 1.26
N LEU A 79 -2.03 8.43 2.17
CA LEU A 79 -0.95 8.28 3.15
C LEU A 79 0.40 7.98 2.49
N TYR A 80 0.40 7.20 1.41
CA TYR A 80 1.62 6.86 0.68
C TYR A 80 2.26 8.08 0.00
N LYS A 81 1.45 8.95 -0.63
CA LYS A 81 1.95 10.20 -1.22
C LYS A 81 2.51 11.13 -0.14
N GLU A 82 1.79 11.27 0.96
CA GLU A 82 2.21 12.03 2.13
C GLU A 82 3.56 11.50 2.68
N ARG A 83 3.69 10.19 2.86
CA ARG A 83 4.94 9.56 3.31
C ARG A 83 6.10 9.87 2.36
N ASN A 84 5.88 9.80 1.05
CA ASN A 84 6.92 10.09 0.06
C ASN A 84 7.34 11.57 0.09
N MET A 85 6.39 12.49 0.29
CA MET A 85 6.67 13.91 0.49
C MET A 85 7.47 14.18 1.76
N LEU A 86 7.20 13.46 2.85
CA LEU A 86 7.97 13.61 4.08
C LEU A 86 9.38 13.02 3.97
N MET A 87 9.55 11.93 3.21
CA MET A 87 10.89 11.36 2.96
C MET A 87 11.79 12.30 2.15
N THR A 88 11.25 13.01 1.16
CA THR A 88 12.03 14.01 0.40
C THR A 88 12.45 15.17 1.29
N MET A 89 11.57 15.65 2.17
CA MET A 89 11.89 16.69 3.17
C MET A 89 12.94 16.22 4.18
N GLU A 90 12.81 14.98 4.68
CA GLU A 90 13.78 14.41 5.62
C GLU A 90 15.18 14.32 4.99
N GLN A 91 15.26 13.92 3.72
CA GLN A 91 16.53 13.86 3.01
C GLN A 91 17.11 15.26 2.77
N ALA A 92 16.30 16.23 2.34
CA ALA A 92 16.75 17.61 2.16
C ALA A 92 17.29 18.23 3.46
N ALA A 93 16.60 18.02 4.58
CA ALA A 93 17.05 18.49 5.89
C ALA A 93 18.38 17.84 6.31
N LYS A 94 18.57 16.54 6.02
CA LYS A 94 19.85 15.85 6.26
C LYS A 94 20.99 16.43 5.41
N ASP A 95 20.71 16.75 4.14
CA ASP A 95 21.71 17.32 3.23
C ASP A 95 22.12 18.74 3.65
N GLU A 96 21.17 19.53 4.18
CA GLU A 96 21.40 20.88 4.72
C GLU A 96 21.92 20.86 6.18
N VAL A 97 22.01 19.69 6.80
CA VAL A 97 22.42 19.49 8.21
C VAL A 97 21.50 20.27 9.18
N GLU A 98 20.21 20.32 8.85
CA GLU A 98 19.16 20.93 9.67
C GLU A 98 18.24 19.85 10.26
N ASN A 99 17.59 20.16 11.38
CA ASN A 99 16.57 19.30 11.96
C ASN A 99 15.27 19.45 11.16
N MET A 100 14.61 18.33 10.85
CA MET A 100 13.31 18.37 10.20
C MET A 100 12.26 19.06 11.10
N THR A 101 11.48 19.96 10.49
CA THR A 101 10.42 20.78 11.10
C THR A 101 9.37 19.99 11.90
N SER A 102 9.02 18.76 11.49
CA SER A 102 8.05 17.92 12.21
C SER A 102 8.21 16.41 11.93
N PRO A 103 9.14 15.72 12.63
CA PRO A 103 9.32 14.26 12.49
C PRO A 103 8.12 13.44 12.95
N GLU A 104 7.32 13.97 13.87
CA GLU A 104 6.13 13.29 14.38
C GLU A 104 5.11 12.97 13.29
N ARG A 105 5.01 13.82 12.25
CA ARG A 105 4.08 13.63 11.13
C ARG A 105 4.38 12.33 10.39
N LEU A 106 5.66 11.99 10.21
CA LEU A 106 6.10 10.75 9.56
C LEU A 106 5.68 9.52 10.37
N VAL A 107 5.90 9.55 11.69
CA VAL A 107 5.51 8.46 12.60
C VAL A 107 4.00 8.20 12.55
N LYS A 108 3.18 9.27 12.60
CA LYS A 108 1.71 9.17 12.51
C LYS A 108 1.24 8.56 11.18
N VAL A 109 1.92 8.87 10.08
CA VAL A 109 1.61 8.32 8.75
C VAL A 109 1.97 6.84 8.68
N GLU A 110 3.15 6.47 9.20
CA GLU A 110 3.61 5.08 9.24
C GLU A 110 2.69 4.20 10.11
N ASP A 111 2.29 4.70 11.28
CA ASP A 111 1.29 4.04 12.13
C ASP A 111 -0.05 3.87 11.39
N GLY A 112 -0.49 4.91 10.66
CA GLY A 112 -1.69 4.84 9.84
C GLY A 112 -1.61 3.76 8.76
N MET A 113 -0.46 3.63 8.09
CA MET A 113 -0.24 2.58 7.10
C MET A 113 -0.26 1.19 7.74
N LYS A 114 0.46 0.99 8.85
CA LYS A 114 0.48 -0.29 9.58
C LYS A 114 -0.92 -0.71 10.03
N ASN A 115 -1.72 0.24 10.54
CA ASN A 115 -3.09 -0.02 10.97
C ASN A 115 -4.00 -0.43 9.81
N ILE A 116 -3.85 0.17 8.62
CA ILE A 116 -4.59 -0.26 7.41
C ILE A 116 -4.19 -1.68 7.02
N GLU A 117 -2.89 -1.99 7.00
CA GLU A 117 -2.39 -3.32 6.68
C GLU A 117 -2.95 -4.38 7.64
N GLU A 118 -3.00 -4.07 8.94
CA GLU A 118 -3.57 -4.95 9.96
C GLU A 118 -5.06 -5.23 9.74
N VAL A 119 -5.87 -4.19 9.46
CA VAL A 119 -7.31 -4.35 9.17
C VAL A 119 -7.52 -5.21 7.92
N VAL A 120 -6.72 -5.01 6.87
CA VAL A 120 -6.82 -5.83 5.64
C VAL A 120 -6.41 -7.27 5.91
N LYS A 121 -5.33 -7.51 6.67
CA LYS A 121 -4.90 -8.86 7.08
C LYS A 121 -5.97 -9.57 7.90
N GLU A 122 -6.60 -8.87 8.84
CA GLU A 122 -7.67 -9.42 9.67
C GLU A 122 -8.87 -9.85 8.82
N ARG A 123 -9.33 -8.97 7.93
CA ARG A 123 -10.46 -9.27 7.01
C ARG A 123 -10.15 -10.47 6.13
N ASN A 124 -8.94 -10.51 5.56
CA ASN A 124 -8.50 -11.64 4.77
C ASN A 124 -8.47 -12.92 5.62
N ARG A 125 -7.91 -12.88 6.83
CA ARG A 125 -7.85 -14.04 7.74
C ARG A 125 -9.24 -14.58 8.04
N ALA A 126 -10.22 -13.71 8.32
CA ALA A 126 -11.60 -14.11 8.56
C ALA A 126 -12.24 -14.77 7.33
N TYR A 127 -12.03 -14.20 6.14
CA TYR A 127 -12.48 -14.77 4.88
C TYR A 127 -11.91 -16.18 4.64
N TRP A 128 -10.60 -16.36 4.79
CA TRP A 128 -9.95 -17.66 4.59
C TRP A 128 -10.42 -18.72 5.59
N GLN A 129 -10.60 -18.33 6.86
CA GLN A 129 -11.11 -19.22 7.89
C GLN A 129 -12.52 -19.75 7.58
N LEU A 130 -13.37 -18.94 6.94
CA LEU A 130 -14.74 -19.31 6.61
C LEU A 130 -14.85 -20.08 5.29
N GLU A 131 -14.13 -19.67 4.25
CA GLU A 131 -14.33 -20.23 2.90
C GLU A 131 -13.42 -21.42 2.56
N VAL A 132 -12.19 -21.44 3.10
CA VAL A 132 -11.16 -22.40 2.68
C VAL A 132 -10.73 -23.34 3.82
N GLY A 133 -11.01 -22.97 5.08
CA GLY A 133 -10.60 -23.71 6.27
C GLY A 133 -9.18 -23.37 6.72
N ASP A 134 -8.53 -24.25 7.52
CA ASP A 134 -7.23 -24.01 8.18
C ASP A 134 -6.03 -23.74 7.24
N SER A 135 -6.21 -23.77 5.91
CA SER A 135 -5.15 -23.37 4.97
C SER A 135 -5.13 -21.85 4.81
N SER A 136 -4.48 -21.16 5.75
CA SER A 136 -3.97 -19.81 5.52
C SER A 136 -3.10 -19.79 4.24
N PRO A 137 -3.38 -18.95 3.23
CA PRO A 137 -2.54 -18.88 2.02
C PRO A 137 -1.11 -18.44 2.31
N ALA A 138 -0.89 -17.70 3.40
CA ALA A 138 0.43 -17.23 3.83
C ALA A 138 1.29 -18.38 4.42
N GLU A 139 0.66 -19.46 4.86
CA GLU A 139 1.31 -20.72 5.16
C GLU A 139 1.18 -21.65 3.97
N ARG A 140 1.90 -21.34 2.88
CA ARG A 140 2.37 -22.39 1.96
C ARG A 140 2.83 -23.54 2.83
N ARG A 141 2.14 -24.69 2.79
CA ARG A 141 2.31 -25.82 3.73
C ARG A 141 3.77 -25.92 4.13
N LYS A 142 4.14 -25.46 5.32
CA LYS A 142 5.53 -25.51 5.76
C LYS A 142 5.77 -26.93 6.24
N ALA A 143 6.55 -27.69 5.51
CA ALA A 143 6.99 -28.98 5.99
C ALA A 143 8.31 -28.80 6.74
N PHE A 144 8.40 -29.42 7.91
CA PHE A 144 9.70 -29.66 8.52
C PHE A 144 10.47 -30.64 7.64
N ARG A 145 11.54 -30.15 7.00
CA ARG A 145 12.47 -30.98 6.24
C ARG A 145 13.86 -30.86 6.82
N ARG A 146 14.57 -31.99 6.84
CA ARG A 146 16.00 -31.99 7.17
C ARG A 146 16.77 -31.47 5.97
N ASP A 147 17.60 -30.48 6.24
CA ASP A 147 18.56 -29.98 5.28
C ASP A 147 19.73 -30.97 5.10
N ILE A 148 20.58 -30.76 4.09
CA ILE A 148 21.78 -31.56 3.83
C ILE A 148 22.75 -31.65 5.02
N PHE A 149 22.66 -30.71 5.97
CA PHE A 149 23.44 -30.66 7.21
C PHE A 149 22.73 -31.30 8.41
N GLY A 150 21.60 -31.99 8.22
CA GLY A 150 20.85 -32.68 9.29
C GLY A 150 20.02 -31.78 10.21
N ARG A 151 20.06 -30.46 10.02
CA ARG A 151 19.24 -29.50 10.78
C ARG A 151 17.80 -29.51 10.29
N TRP A 152 16.86 -29.49 11.23
CA TRP A 152 15.44 -29.29 10.93
C TRP A 152 15.20 -27.83 10.56
N ARG A 153 14.69 -27.60 9.36
CA ARG A 153 14.23 -26.27 8.92
C ARG A 153 12.79 -26.39 8.44
N MET A 154 12.01 -25.34 8.71
CA MET A 154 10.73 -25.17 8.04
C MET A 154 10.98 -24.74 6.60
N ILE A 155 10.63 -25.60 5.65
CA ILE A 155 10.73 -25.31 4.21
C ILE A 155 9.30 -25.14 3.69
N ALA A 156 9.03 -24.06 2.97
CA ALA A 156 7.76 -23.93 2.24
C ALA A 156 7.67 -25.06 1.20
N CYS A 157 6.61 -25.86 1.25
CA CYS A 157 6.28 -26.82 0.19
C CYS A 157 5.82 -26.12 -1.07
#